data_AF-A0A1F4JEY3-F1
#
_entry.id   AF-A0A1F4JEY3-F1
#
_cell.length_a   1.000
_cell.length_b   1.000
_cell.length_c   1.000
_cell.angle_alpha   90.00
_cell.angle_beta   90.00
_cell.angle_gamma   90.00
#
_symmetry.space_group_name_H-M   'P 1'
#
loop_
_entity.id
_entity.type
_entity.pdbx_description
1 polymer ?
#
loop_
_entity_poly.entity_id
_entity_poly.type
_entity_poly.pdbx_seq_one_letter_code
_entity_poly.pdbx_strand_id
1 'polypeptide(L)'
;MSKPFTQIQLTDAQWLEIEAARPDSGSSGAVKGRAEALARIHIFENYPGGEFVAPCNGADMAVLYQGAKINFEVKGTRSPGIDWQRLKVSSSHSCRLLMSGIPMLRISSVFSRIPLVYTLTYPQDFRLQEEPRWSVHPASEA
;
A
#
# COMPACT_ATOMS: atom_id res chain seq x y z
N MET A 1 -8.22 -0.20 -19.44
CA MET A 1 -8.47 1.06 -18.71
C MET A 1 -7.47 1.16 -17.58
N SER A 2 -6.80 2.31 -17.40
CA SER A 2 -5.86 2.50 -16.29
C SER A 2 -6.61 2.58 -14.96
N LYS A 3 -6.15 1.86 -13.93
CA LYS A 3 -6.70 1.93 -12.57
C LYS A 3 -6.60 3.39 -12.05
N PRO A 4 -7.69 3.97 -11.49
CA PRO A 4 -7.61 5.30 -10.89
C PRO A 4 -6.65 5.30 -9.70
N PHE A 5 -6.06 6.46 -9.45
CA PHE A 5 -5.17 6.71 -8.31
C PHE A 5 -5.59 7.97 -7.56
N THR A 6 -5.16 8.05 -6.31
CA THR A 6 -5.23 9.26 -5.50
C THR A 6 -3.83 9.85 -5.35
N GLN A 7 -3.72 11.15 -5.52
CA GLN A 7 -2.48 11.88 -5.24
C GLN A 7 -2.47 12.31 -3.76
N ILE A 8 -1.41 11.98 -3.02
CA ILE A 8 -1.24 12.50 -1.66
C ILE A 8 -0.68 13.91 -1.76
N GLN A 9 -1.35 14.87 -1.12
CA GLN A 9 -0.88 16.25 -1.04
C GLN A 9 -0.09 16.44 0.26
N LEU A 10 1.22 16.25 0.19
CA LEU A 10 2.08 16.45 1.34
C LEU A 10 2.29 17.95 1.59
N THR A 11 2.11 18.37 2.84
CA THR A 11 2.63 19.68 3.28
C THR A 11 4.16 19.63 3.31
N ASP A 12 4.80 20.80 3.24
CA ASP A 12 6.27 20.88 3.36
C ASP A 12 6.77 20.27 4.68
N ALA A 13 6.02 20.47 5.77
CA ALA A 13 6.35 19.90 7.08
C ALA A 13 6.31 18.36 7.06
N GLN A 14 5.23 17.77 6.50
CA GLN A 14 5.12 16.31 6.36
C GLN A 14 6.22 15.75 5.46
N TRP A 15 6.52 16.43 4.36
CA TRP A 15 7.60 16.03 3.46
C TRP A 15 8.95 16.00 4.18
N LEU A 16 9.30 17.08 4.90
CA LEU A 16 10.56 17.19 5.64
C LEU A 16 10.65 16.15 6.77
N GLU A 17 9.57 15.93 7.51
CA GLU A 17 9.51 14.92 8.57
C GLU A 17 9.76 13.51 8.01
N ILE A 18 9.07 13.15 6.93
CA ILE A 18 9.23 11.84 6.29
C ILE A 18 10.65 11.69 5.71
N GLU A 19 11.19 12.73 5.06
CA GLU A 19 12.54 12.71 4.49
C GLU A 19 13.59 12.49 5.58
N ALA A 20 13.48 13.21 6.71
CA ALA A 20 14.42 13.09 7.82
C ALA A 20 14.35 11.70 8.49
N ALA A 21 13.15 11.17 8.71
CA ALA A 21 12.97 9.88 9.38
C ALA A 21 13.24 8.68 8.45
N ARG A 22 13.01 8.84 7.14
CA ARG A 22 13.02 7.76 6.15
C ARG A 22 13.68 8.23 4.83
N PRO A 23 14.98 8.57 4.89
CA PRO A 23 15.70 9.07 3.72
C PRO A 23 15.84 8.00 2.64
N ASP A 24 16.06 8.45 1.41
CA ASP A 24 16.33 7.54 0.31
C ASP A 24 17.73 6.91 0.43
N SER A 25 17.78 5.65 0.88
CA SER A 25 19.02 4.86 0.94
C SER A 25 19.20 3.89 -0.22
N GLY A 26 18.35 3.94 -1.25
CA GLY A 26 18.34 2.93 -2.33
C GLY A 26 17.73 1.58 -1.94
N SER A 27 17.59 1.28 -0.64
CA SER A 27 17.15 -0.04 -0.15
C SER A 27 15.65 -0.29 -0.26
N SER A 28 15.26 -1.57 -0.31
CA SER A 28 13.85 -1.98 -0.22
C SER A 28 13.22 -1.66 1.14
N GLY A 29 14.03 -1.67 2.22
CA GLY A 29 13.60 -1.23 3.55
C GLY A 29 13.19 0.24 3.58
N ALA A 30 13.96 1.12 2.92
CA ALA A 30 13.59 2.54 2.78
C ALA A 30 12.29 2.73 1.98
N VAL A 31 12.14 2.00 0.87
CA VAL A 31 10.88 2.01 0.08
C VAL A 31 9.69 1.57 0.94
N LYS A 32 9.84 0.48 1.70
CA LYS A 32 8.79 -0.05 2.58
C LYS A 32 8.41 0.98 3.64
N GLY A 33 9.37 1.47 4.42
CA GLY A 33 9.09 2.41 5.50
C GLY A 33 8.44 3.70 4.99
N ARG A 34 8.85 4.19 3.81
CA ARG A 34 8.27 5.40 3.23
C ARG A 34 6.86 5.18 2.69
N ALA A 35 6.61 4.04 2.06
CA ALA A 35 5.26 3.65 1.65
C ALA A 35 4.31 3.53 2.85
N GLU A 36 4.76 2.95 3.95
CA GLU A 36 3.98 2.90 5.19
C GLU A 36 3.64 4.29 5.72
N ALA A 37 4.61 5.21 5.78
CA ALA A 37 4.36 6.58 6.23
C ALA A 37 3.29 7.29 5.38
N LEU A 38 3.40 7.18 4.06
CA LEU A 38 2.46 7.75 3.10
C LEU A 38 1.08 7.09 3.18
N ALA A 39 1.04 5.76 3.36
CA ALA A 39 -0.21 5.04 3.56
C ALA A 39 -0.95 5.52 4.82
N ARG A 40 -0.25 5.85 5.91
CA ARG A 40 -0.89 6.39 7.11
C ARG A 40 -1.57 7.72 6.85
N ILE A 41 -0.94 8.61 6.10
CA ILE A 41 -1.54 9.90 5.70
C ILE A 41 -2.80 9.65 4.89
N HIS A 42 -2.69 8.82 3.84
CA HIS A 42 -3.82 8.47 2.98
C HIS A 42 -4.99 7.83 3.75
N ILE A 43 -4.70 6.90 4.68
CA ILE A 43 -5.72 6.25 5.52
C ILE A 43 -6.40 7.30 6.41
N PHE A 44 -5.65 8.18 7.08
CA PHE A 44 -6.29 9.20 7.92
C PHE A 44 -7.20 10.15 7.16
N GLU A 45 -6.83 10.53 5.93
CA GLU A 45 -7.67 11.37 5.06
C GLU A 45 -8.98 10.68 4.65
N ASN A 46 -8.95 9.35 4.45
CA ASN A 46 -10.12 8.58 4.01
C ASN A 46 -10.96 8.02 5.17
N TYR A 47 -10.39 7.93 6.37
CA TYR A 47 -11.05 7.43 7.58
C TYR A 47 -10.94 8.45 8.73
N PRO A 48 -11.57 9.64 8.59
CA PRO A 48 -11.41 10.73 9.55
C PRO A 48 -11.96 10.34 10.93
N GLY A 49 -11.10 10.42 11.95
CA GLY A 49 -11.43 9.97 13.31
C GLY A 49 -11.25 8.48 13.56
N GLY A 50 -10.71 7.73 12.59
CA GLY A 50 -10.27 6.35 12.80
C GLY A 50 -9.01 6.27 13.67
N GLU A 51 -8.88 5.17 14.40
CA GLU A 51 -7.72 4.90 15.27
C GLU A 51 -6.86 3.78 14.69
N PHE A 52 -5.55 3.97 14.59
CA PHE A 52 -4.64 2.88 14.21
C PHE A 52 -4.57 1.84 15.34
N VAL A 53 -4.95 0.61 15.02
CA VAL A 53 -4.92 -0.52 15.94
C VAL A 53 -3.96 -1.58 15.42
N ALA A 54 -3.61 -2.56 16.27
CA ALA A 54 -2.76 -3.67 15.86
C ALA A 54 -3.36 -4.41 14.65
N PRO A 55 -2.62 -4.61 13.54
CA PRO A 55 -3.11 -5.36 12.40
C PRO A 55 -3.32 -6.84 12.73
N CYS A 56 -4.18 -7.52 11.97
CA CYS A 56 -4.21 -8.99 12.03
C CYS A 56 -2.95 -9.58 11.38
N ASN A 57 -2.66 -10.85 11.67
CA ASN A 57 -1.49 -11.53 11.10
C ASN A 57 -1.55 -11.55 9.57
N GLY A 58 -0.54 -10.96 8.92
CA GLY A 58 -0.42 -10.88 7.47
C GLY A 58 -0.83 -9.53 6.86
N ALA A 59 -1.40 -8.60 7.64
CA ALA A 59 -1.63 -7.22 7.20
C ALA A 59 -0.53 -6.29 7.73
N ASP A 60 -0.23 -5.23 6.97
CA ASP A 60 0.77 -4.23 7.37
C ASP A 60 0.16 -3.17 8.31
N MET A 61 -1.13 -2.82 8.13
CA MET A 61 -1.81 -1.79 8.94
C MET A 61 -3.27 -2.14 9.22
N ALA A 62 -3.83 -1.57 10.28
CA ALA A 62 -5.26 -1.59 10.53
C ALA A 62 -5.76 -0.29 11.16
N VAL A 63 -6.99 0.08 10.81
CA VAL A 63 -7.73 1.19 11.44
C VAL A 63 -9.04 0.67 12.02
N LEU A 64 -9.39 1.11 13.22
CA LEU A 64 -10.74 0.99 13.76
C LEU A 64 -11.51 2.25 13.36
N TYR A 65 -12.55 2.08 12.55
CA TYR A 65 -13.38 3.18 12.05
C TYR A 65 -14.85 2.78 12.11
N GLN A 66 -15.67 3.61 12.75
CA GLN A 66 -17.13 3.36 12.90
C GLN A 66 -17.46 1.97 13.44
N GLY A 67 -16.66 1.46 14.38
CA GLY A 67 -16.84 0.14 15.00
C GLY A 67 -16.34 -1.05 14.14
N ALA A 68 -15.84 -0.80 12.94
CA ALA A 68 -15.27 -1.82 12.06
C ALA A 68 -13.74 -1.73 12.01
N LYS A 69 -13.08 -2.89 12.10
CA LYS A 69 -11.63 -2.98 11.87
C LYS A 69 -11.36 -3.22 10.38
N ILE A 70 -10.62 -2.31 9.76
CA ILE A 70 -10.24 -2.39 8.35
C ILE A 70 -8.73 -2.65 8.30
N ASN A 71 -8.32 -3.76 7.70
CA ASN A 71 -6.91 -4.11 7.53
C ASN A 71 -6.44 -3.71 6.12
N PHE A 72 -5.15 -3.37 5.99
CA PHE A 72 -4.53 -2.96 4.73
C PHE A 72 -3.21 -3.71 4.55
N GLU A 73 -2.95 -4.12 3.31
CA GLU A 73 -1.61 -4.48 2.85
C GLU A 73 -0.97 -3.25 2.18
N VAL A 74 0.30 -2.96 2.45
CA VAL A 74 0.99 -1.79 1.87
C VAL A 74 2.18 -2.22 1.04
N LYS A 75 2.23 -1.77 -0.22
CA LYS A 75 3.34 -2.07 -1.14
C LYS A 75 3.89 -0.80 -1.77
N GLY A 76 5.14 -0.47 -1.49
CA GLY A 76 5.85 0.68 -2.06
C GLY A 76 6.60 0.39 -3.36
N THR A 77 6.71 1.39 -4.23
CA THR A 77 7.65 1.39 -5.36
C THR A 77 8.17 2.79 -5.68
N ARG A 78 9.37 2.84 -6.28
CA ARG A 78 9.94 4.06 -6.87
C ARG A 78 9.28 4.41 -8.20
N SER A 79 8.78 3.39 -8.89
CA SER A 79 8.17 3.53 -10.20
C SER A 79 6.94 4.46 -10.14
N PRO A 80 6.63 5.20 -11.22
CA PRO A 80 5.51 6.14 -11.25
C PRO A 80 4.13 5.47 -11.37
N GLY A 81 4.07 4.14 -11.49
CA GLY A 81 2.83 3.38 -11.54
C GLY A 81 2.92 2.10 -10.71
N ILE A 82 1.89 1.26 -10.85
CA ILE A 82 1.74 0.04 -10.03
C ILE A 82 2.95 -0.89 -10.13
N ASP A 83 3.62 -1.01 -11.29
CA ASP A 83 4.79 -1.87 -11.48
C ASP A 83 4.51 -3.31 -11.04
N TRP A 84 3.55 -3.94 -11.73
CA TRP A 84 2.99 -5.27 -11.42
C TRP A 84 4.08 -6.36 -11.29
N GLN A 85 5.08 -6.33 -12.18
CA GLN A 85 6.16 -7.31 -12.22
C GLN A 85 6.99 -7.37 -10.92
N ARG A 86 7.06 -6.25 -10.19
CA ARG A 86 7.78 -6.14 -8.92
C ARG A 86 6.88 -6.29 -7.69
N LEU A 87 5.58 -6.44 -7.88
CA LEU A 87 4.62 -6.59 -6.80
C LEU A 87 4.57 -8.07 -6.39
N LYS A 88 5.04 -8.35 -5.17
CA LYS A 88 5.09 -9.70 -4.59
C LYS A 88 4.47 -9.71 -3.21
N VAL A 89 3.80 -10.80 -2.86
CA VAL A 89 3.24 -11.06 -1.53
C VAL A 89 4.04 -12.19 -0.88
N SER A 90 4.68 -11.89 0.24
CA SER A 90 5.73 -12.75 0.82
C SER A 90 5.22 -13.82 1.77
N SER A 91 3.92 -13.84 2.11
CA SER A 91 3.39 -14.80 3.08
C SER A 91 2.03 -15.36 2.66
N SER A 92 1.75 -16.59 3.08
CA SER A 92 0.43 -17.22 2.90
C SER A 92 -0.66 -16.52 3.71
N HIS A 93 -0.31 -15.86 4.82
CA HIS A 93 -1.24 -15.06 5.62
C HIS A 93 -1.72 -13.83 4.85
N SER A 94 -0.78 -13.05 4.30
CA SER A 94 -1.09 -11.89 3.45
C SER A 94 -1.90 -12.29 2.23
N CYS A 95 -1.55 -13.40 1.58
CA CYS A 95 -2.31 -13.94 0.45
C CYS A 95 -3.78 -14.23 0.83
N ARG A 96 -4.01 -14.96 1.93
CA ARG A 96 -5.38 -15.27 2.40
C ARG A 96 -6.19 -14.01 2.72
N LEU A 97 -5.57 -13.01 3.33
CA LEU A 97 -6.23 -11.74 3.64
C LEU A 97 -6.62 -10.97 2.39
N LEU A 98 -5.72 -10.88 1.41
CA LEU A 98 -6.03 -10.24 0.13
C LEU A 98 -7.19 -10.97 -0.55
N MET A 99 -7.18 -12.31 -0.55
CA MET A 99 -8.27 -13.11 -1.09
C MET A 99 -9.60 -12.94 -0.34
N SER A 100 -9.57 -12.56 0.95
CA SER A 100 -10.78 -12.19 1.71
C SER A 100 -11.26 -10.77 1.45
N GLY A 101 -10.64 -10.04 0.51
CA GLY A 101 -11.09 -8.73 0.03
C GLY A 101 -10.49 -7.53 0.76
N ILE A 102 -9.45 -7.69 1.58
CA ILE A 102 -8.81 -6.51 2.17
C ILE A 102 -8.13 -5.66 1.08
N PRO A 103 -8.14 -4.32 1.20
CA PRO A 103 -7.45 -3.44 0.26
C PRO A 103 -5.92 -3.59 0.34
N MET A 104 -5.28 -3.61 -0.82
CA MET A 104 -3.85 -3.36 -0.97
C MET A 104 -3.63 -1.92 -1.43
N LEU A 105 -2.87 -1.16 -0.65
CA LEU A 105 -2.42 0.18 -1.00
C LEU A 105 -1.08 0.09 -1.72
N ARG A 106 -1.09 0.32 -3.03
CA ARG A 106 0.13 0.43 -3.81
C ARG A 106 0.57 1.89 -3.87
N ILE A 107 1.64 2.21 -3.14
CA ILE A 107 2.22 3.54 -3.10
C ILE A 107 3.32 3.63 -4.16
N SER A 108 3.13 4.51 -5.13
CA SER A 108 4.05 4.74 -6.27
C SER A 108 4.76 6.08 -6.11
N SER A 109 5.94 6.20 -6.71
CA SER A 109 6.81 7.36 -6.54
C SER A 109 7.03 7.73 -5.06
N VAL A 110 7.35 6.75 -4.21
CA VAL A 110 7.43 6.95 -2.74
C VAL A 110 8.43 8.04 -2.28
N PHE A 111 9.42 8.39 -3.11
CA PHE A 111 10.40 9.47 -2.85
C PHE A 111 10.09 10.75 -3.66
N SER A 112 8.89 10.89 -4.21
CA SER A 112 8.41 12.11 -4.85
C SER A 112 7.60 12.94 -3.86
N ARG A 113 7.61 14.27 -4.03
CA ARG A 113 6.67 15.17 -3.34
C ARG A 113 5.22 14.91 -3.71
N ILE A 114 5.00 14.22 -4.83
CA ILE A 114 3.69 13.88 -5.38
C ILE A 114 3.61 12.35 -5.49
N PRO A 115 3.46 11.61 -4.38
CA PRO A 115 3.28 10.17 -4.43
C PRO A 115 1.84 9.82 -4.81
N LEU A 116 1.69 8.68 -5.49
CA LEU A 116 0.40 8.18 -5.96
C LEU A 116 -0.01 6.94 -5.17
N VAL A 117 -1.29 6.82 -4.86
CA VAL A 117 -1.88 5.66 -4.18
C VAL A 117 -2.88 4.99 -5.09
N TYR A 118 -2.68 3.71 -5.34
CA TYR A 118 -3.67 2.86 -5.99
C TYR A 118 -4.25 1.90 -4.94
N THR A 119 -5.57 1.92 -4.77
CA THR A 119 -6.29 0.97 -3.91
C THR A 119 -6.72 -0.22 -4.76
N LEU A 120 -6.08 -1.36 -4.53
CA LEU A 120 -6.29 -2.59 -5.29
C LEU A 120 -7.05 -3.61 -4.44
N THR A 121 -8.11 -4.21 -4.99
CA THR A 121 -8.89 -5.26 -4.31
C THR A 121 -8.91 -6.54 -5.14
N TYR A 122 -8.81 -7.68 -4.47
CA TYR A 122 -8.96 -8.98 -5.11
C TYR A 122 -10.43 -9.44 -5.08
N PRO A 123 -10.96 -10.07 -6.16
CA PRO A 123 -10.35 -10.33 -7.46
C PRO A 123 -10.67 -9.23 -8.50
N GLN A 124 -10.99 -8.01 -8.10
CA GLN A 124 -11.43 -6.99 -9.06
C GLN A 124 -10.24 -6.42 -9.85
N ASP A 125 -9.14 -6.13 -9.18
CA ASP A 125 -8.01 -5.41 -9.75
C ASP A 125 -6.83 -6.32 -10.08
N PHE A 126 -6.69 -7.44 -9.37
CA PHE A 126 -5.58 -8.35 -9.56
C PHE A 126 -5.94 -9.82 -9.32
N ARG A 127 -5.04 -10.70 -9.75
CA ARG A 127 -4.98 -12.14 -9.43
C ARG A 127 -3.71 -12.42 -8.66
N LEU A 128 -3.77 -13.46 -7.84
CA LEU A 128 -2.61 -14.01 -7.14
C LEU A 128 -2.26 -15.35 -7.78
N GLN A 129 -1.00 -15.53 -8.13
CA GLN A 129 -0.49 -16.79 -8.63
C GLN A 129 0.54 -17.35 -7.64
N GLU A 130 0.43 -18.65 -7.37
CA GLU A 130 1.31 -19.34 -6.44
C GLU A 130 2.72 -19.48 -7.04
N GLU A 131 3.70 -19.04 -6.27
CA GLU A 131 5.13 -19.03 -6.54
C GLU A 131 5.85 -19.10 -5.18
N PRO A 132 7.19 -19.28 -5.09
CA PRO A 132 7.91 -19.19 -3.82
C PRO A 132 7.58 -17.91 -3.02
N ARG A 133 7.18 -16.84 -3.72
CA ARG A 133 6.39 -15.71 -3.20
C ARG A 133 5.30 -15.40 -4.21
N TRP A 134 4.05 -15.26 -3.76
CA TRP A 134 2.89 -15.04 -4.62
C TRP A 134 3.10 -13.83 -5.54
N SER A 135 2.92 -14.04 -6.84
CA SER A 135 2.98 -12.99 -7.86
C SER A 135 1.61 -12.33 -8.05
N VAL A 136 1.62 -11.02 -8.28
CA VAL A 136 0.41 -10.21 -8.42
C VAL A 136 0.29 -9.72 -9.85
N HIS A 137 -0.80 -10.10 -10.51
CA HIS A 137 -1.06 -9.81 -11.92
C HIS A 137 -2.35 -9.01 -12.08
N PRO A 138 -2.47 -8.08 -13.03
CA PRO A 138 -3.73 -7.36 -13.27
C PRO A 138 -4.88 -8.33 -13.58
N ALA A 139 -6.09 -8.00 -13.15
CA ALA A 139 -7.28 -8.83 -13.40
C ALA A 139 -7.71 -8.88 -14.88
N SER A 140 -7.18 -7.97 -15.70
CA SER A 140 -7.46 -7.85 -17.14
C SER A 140 -6.22 -8.12 -17.99
N GLU A 141 -5.74 -9.36 -17.93
CA GLU A 141 -5.12 -10.06 -19.07
C GLU A 141 -5.77 -11.45 -19.14
N ALA A 142 -6.91 -11.51 -19.83
CA ALA A 142 -7.50 -12.71 -20.42
C ALA A 142 -7.90 -12.36 -21.85
#